data_AF-A0A1H7L068-F1
#
_entry.id   AF-A0A1H7L068-F1
#
_cell.length_a   1.000
_cell.length_b   1.000
_cell.length_c   1.000
_cell.angle_alpha   90.00
_cell.angle_beta   90.00
_cell.angle_gamma   90.00
#
_symmetry.space_group_name_H-M   'P 1'
#
loop_
_entity.id
_entity.type
_entity.pdbx_description
1 polymer ?
#
loop_
_entity_poly.entity_id
_entity_poly.type
_entity_poly.pdbx_seq_one_letter_code
_entity_poly.pdbx_strand_id
1 'polypeptide(L)'
;MVRSEGRRRFALVAAIAAGLSVALALADLSRAAAERSVLQTAPTRQVIVMDPRPPADRVRYAAAIPDAPFDAALLNRWLAATPAGTKRAAGFALLRRLGFRDTASQIDIIADSLQRGDDGQVLLRLDALLARQVAPRALMSILSQMERAPRWHALVVERLNARPAWRNRYLFNAAALDDAIGRRARLATVSGLADGVERCRVAAFASRESWKRGDVALADAFWRRGEATDRGASTDRFPFDWETGASVDLEGTRVSRGDLVAFSFRWNGHGSDAFASRHVLGPLTRGATLTSVDAKPDVLDRIDVHYRCQGGGWRVALRAAGTNHATFRVGDPLTCAAGEIAVVPVDAANAGANGETVIEFTLPRVRPDTRRP
;
A
#
# COMPACT_ATOMS: atom_id res chain seq x y z
N MET A 1 61.05 -26.63 -1.59
CA MET A 1 59.64 -27.04 -1.84
C MET A 1 58.59 -26.11 -1.24
N VAL A 2 58.83 -25.41 -0.11
CA VAL A 2 57.81 -24.57 0.57
C VAL A 2 57.34 -23.33 -0.22
N ARG A 3 58.15 -22.78 -1.14
CA ARG A 3 57.78 -21.59 -1.93
C ARG A 3 56.73 -21.83 -3.04
N SER A 4 56.54 -23.07 -3.52
CA SER A 4 55.57 -23.33 -4.60
C SER A 4 54.13 -23.45 -4.08
N GLU A 5 53.95 -23.90 -2.83
CA GLU A 5 52.64 -24.07 -2.21
C GLU A 5 51.98 -22.72 -1.89
N GLY A 6 52.76 -21.75 -1.41
CA GLY A 6 52.27 -20.39 -1.15
C GLY A 6 51.78 -19.68 -2.43
N ARG A 7 52.48 -19.85 -3.55
CA ARG A 7 52.06 -19.28 -4.85
C ARG A 7 50.77 -19.93 -5.37
N ARG A 8 50.59 -21.24 -5.18
CA ARG A 8 49.36 -21.94 -5.57
C ARG A 8 48.16 -21.50 -4.74
N ARG A 9 48.33 -21.32 -3.42
CA ARG A 9 47.25 -20.82 -2.55
C ARG A 9 46.87 -19.38 -2.90
N PHE A 10 47.84 -18.51 -3.16
CA PHE A 10 47.56 -17.12 -3.55
C PHE A 10 46.85 -17.02 -4.90
N ALA A 11 47.25 -17.83 -5.89
CA ALA A 11 46.59 -17.89 -7.19
C ALA A 11 45.13 -18.40 -7.08
N LEU A 12 44.88 -19.38 -6.22
CA LEU A 12 43.53 -19.90 -5.97
C LEU A 12 42.62 -18.84 -5.33
N VAL A 13 43.11 -18.12 -4.30
CA VAL A 13 42.35 -17.06 -3.64
C VAL A 13 42.05 -15.91 -4.61
N ALA A 14 43.03 -15.51 -5.43
CA ALA A 14 42.82 -14.47 -6.44
C ALA A 14 41.79 -14.89 -7.50
N ALA A 15 41.81 -16.15 -7.94
CA ALA A 15 40.84 -16.68 -8.91
C ALA A 15 39.41 -16.73 -8.33
N ILE A 16 39.25 -17.12 -7.06
CA ILE A 16 37.95 -17.13 -6.38
C ILE A 16 37.42 -15.70 -6.22
N ALA A 17 38.26 -14.75 -5.79
CA ALA A 17 37.85 -13.35 -5.63
C ALA A 17 37.45 -12.70 -6.97
N ALA A 18 38.19 -12.98 -8.05
CA ALA A 18 37.84 -12.53 -9.39
C ALA A 18 36.53 -13.16 -9.87
N GLY A 19 36.34 -14.46 -9.66
CA GLY A 19 35.09 -15.16 -9.99
C GLY A 19 33.88 -14.59 -9.25
N LEU A 20 34.02 -14.27 -7.96
CA LEU A 20 32.95 -13.64 -7.17
C LEU A 20 32.60 -12.25 -7.68
N SER A 21 33.62 -11.45 -8.03
CA SER A 21 33.45 -10.09 -8.56
C SER A 21 32.74 -10.09 -9.92
N VAL A 22 33.11 -11.03 -10.80
CA VAL A 22 32.45 -11.22 -12.10
C VAL A 22 31.02 -11.71 -11.93
N ALA A 23 30.77 -12.65 -11.01
CA ALA A 23 29.42 -13.14 -10.71
C ALA A 23 28.51 -12.02 -10.18
N LEU A 24 29.03 -11.15 -9.31
CA LEU A 24 28.31 -9.97 -8.82
C LEU A 24 28.04 -8.97 -9.94
N ALA A 25 29.02 -8.66 -10.79
CA ALA A 25 28.83 -7.78 -11.94
C ALA A 25 27.82 -8.33 -12.96
N LEU A 26 27.81 -9.65 -13.20
CA LEU A 26 26.83 -10.31 -14.05
C LEU A 26 25.45 -10.36 -13.40
N ALA A 27 25.36 -10.54 -12.08
CA ALA A 27 24.11 -10.43 -11.33
C ALA A 27 23.54 -9.01 -11.39
N ASP A 28 24.39 -7.98 -11.31
CA ASP A 28 23.98 -6.58 -11.44
C ASP A 28 23.61 -6.22 -12.88
N LEU A 29 24.33 -6.74 -13.89
CA LEU A 29 23.99 -6.57 -15.30
C LEU A 29 22.68 -7.28 -15.66
N SER A 30 22.48 -8.51 -15.18
CA SER A 30 21.24 -9.26 -15.40
C SER A 30 20.07 -8.64 -14.64
N ARG A 31 20.29 -8.12 -13.42
CA ARG A 31 19.29 -7.35 -12.67
C ARG A 31 18.97 -6.04 -13.38
N ALA A 32 19.95 -5.27 -13.85
CA ALA A 32 19.73 -4.05 -14.62
C ALA A 32 19.05 -4.33 -15.98
N ALA A 33 19.37 -5.44 -16.63
CA ALA A 33 18.68 -5.90 -17.84
C ALA A 33 17.25 -6.35 -17.56
N ALA A 34 17.00 -7.03 -16.44
CA ALA A 34 15.67 -7.40 -15.97
C ALA A 34 14.85 -6.18 -15.53
N GLU A 35 15.46 -5.18 -14.90
CA GLU A 35 14.81 -3.91 -14.53
C GLU A 35 14.47 -3.08 -15.77
N ARG A 36 15.37 -3.02 -16.76
CA ARG A 36 15.06 -2.45 -18.09
C ARG A 36 13.94 -3.23 -18.76
N SER A 37 13.96 -4.56 -18.67
CA SER A 37 12.93 -5.40 -19.26
C SER A 37 11.60 -5.28 -18.50
N VAL A 38 11.51 -5.01 -17.21
CA VAL A 38 10.19 -4.83 -16.55
C VAL A 38 9.40 -3.67 -17.14
N LEU A 39 10.05 -2.61 -17.66
CA LEU A 39 9.39 -1.50 -18.36
C LEU A 39 9.39 -1.64 -19.90
N GLN A 40 10.23 -2.51 -20.46
CA GLN A 40 10.31 -2.80 -21.90
C GLN A 40 9.64 -4.12 -22.32
N THR A 41 9.31 -4.97 -21.36
CA THR A 41 8.54 -6.20 -21.54
C THR A 41 7.16 -5.78 -21.97
N ALA A 42 6.58 -6.64 -22.80
CA ALA A 42 5.29 -6.43 -23.42
C ALA A 42 4.22 -5.84 -22.47
N PRO A 43 4.08 -6.19 -21.18
CA PRO A 43 3.00 -5.67 -20.34
C PRO A 43 3.06 -4.16 -20.07
N THR A 44 4.22 -3.59 -19.73
CA THR A 44 4.34 -2.15 -19.42
C THR A 44 4.30 -1.29 -20.67
N ARG A 45 4.92 -1.79 -21.76
CA ARG A 45 4.74 -1.23 -23.11
C ARG A 45 3.30 -1.37 -23.60
N GLN A 46 2.57 -2.45 -23.30
CA GLN A 46 1.16 -2.64 -23.68
C GLN A 46 0.21 -1.73 -22.88
N VAL A 47 0.56 -1.41 -21.62
CA VAL A 47 -0.26 -0.53 -20.76
C VAL A 47 -0.07 0.96 -21.11
N ILE A 48 1.13 1.37 -21.53
CA ILE A 48 1.43 2.77 -21.91
C ILE A 48 1.27 2.98 -23.42
N VAL A 49 1.67 2.00 -24.22
CA VAL A 49 1.82 2.08 -25.67
C VAL A 49 1.00 0.94 -26.28
N MET A 50 -0.33 1.07 -26.23
CA MET A 50 -1.11 0.48 -27.33
C MET A 50 -0.86 1.28 -28.59
N ASP A 51 0.34 1.14 -29.15
CA ASP A 51 0.54 1.44 -30.56
C ASP A 51 1.15 0.23 -31.29
N PRO A 52 0.32 -0.81 -31.56
CA PRO A 52 0.67 -1.89 -32.47
C PRO A 52 0.58 -1.46 -33.93
N ARG A 53 0.50 -0.15 -34.27
CA ARG A 53 0.25 0.29 -35.64
C ARG A 53 1.40 -0.19 -36.55
N PRO A 54 1.13 -1.11 -37.49
CA PRO A 54 2.14 -1.59 -38.41
C PRO A 54 2.72 -0.44 -39.25
N PRO A 55 3.93 -0.61 -39.82
CA PRO A 55 4.50 0.35 -40.77
C PRO A 55 3.53 0.78 -41.90
N ALA A 56 2.58 -0.10 -42.26
CA ALA A 56 1.51 0.18 -43.22
C ALA A 56 0.61 1.36 -42.81
N ASP A 57 0.36 1.56 -41.51
CA ASP A 57 -0.44 2.68 -41.01
C ASP A 57 0.28 4.03 -41.21
N ARG A 58 1.61 4.05 -41.22
CA ARG A 58 2.39 5.26 -41.47
C ARG A 58 2.18 5.79 -42.88
N VAL A 59 2.12 4.91 -43.88
CA VAL A 59 1.85 5.29 -45.28
C VAL A 59 0.44 5.88 -45.39
N ARG A 60 -0.53 5.26 -44.73
CA ARG A 60 -1.92 5.76 -44.67
C ARG A 60 -2.00 7.13 -44.00
N TYR A 61 -1.32 7.35 -42.87
CA TYR A 61 -1.31 8.65 -42.21
C TYR A 61 -0.59 9.71 -43.04
N ALA A 62 0.53 9.34 -43.68
CA ALA A 62 1.26 10.25 -44.57
C ALA A 62 0.40 10.72 -45.75
N ALA A 63 -0.40 9.83 -46.34
CA ALA A 63 -1.31 10.15 -47.42
C ALA A 63 -2.47 11.07 -46.99
N ALA A 64 -2.90 11.01 -45.72
CA ALA A 64 -3.99 11.83 -45.19
C ALA A 64 -3.54 13.22 -44.69
N ILE A 65 -2.24 13.42 -44.40
CA ILE A 65 -1.72 14.70 -43.89
C ILE A 65 -1.97 15.88 -44.85
N PRO A 66 -1.78 15.76 -46.18
CA PRO A 66 -2.08 16.86 -47.11
C PRO A 66 -3.52 17.34 -47.04
N ASP A 67 -4.47 16.43 -46.80
CA ASP A 67 -5.90 16.74 -46.72
C ASP A 67 -6.31 17.32 -45.35
N ALA A 68 -5.49 17.12 -44.32
CA ALA A 68 -5.71 17.61 -42.97
C ALA A 68 -4.40 18.06 -42.29
N PRO A 69 -3.71 19.09 -42.81
CA PRO A 69 -2.36 19.45 -42.38
C PRO A 69 -2.28 20.00 -40.95
N PHE A 70 -3.43 20.42 -40.41
CA PHE A 70 -3.57 20.92 -39.04
C PHE A 70 -4.22 19.91 -38.09
N ASP A 71 -4.51 18.67 -38.53
CA ASP A 71 -5.00 17.63 -37.64
C ASP A 71 -3.86 17.11 -36.75
N ALA A 72 -3.87 17.61 -35.51
CA ALA A 72 -3.00 17.24 -34.41
C ALA A 72 -2.91 15.73 -34.19
N ALA A 73 -4.07 15.06 -34.19
CA ALA A 73 -4.17 13.64 -33.89
C ALA A 73 -3.61 12.81 -35.06
N LEU A 74 -3.79 13.27 -36.29
CA LEU A 74 -3.18 12.65 -37.47
C LEU A 74 -1.65 12.80 -37.47
N LEU A 75 -1.14 14.00 -37.20
CA LEU A 75 0.30 14.23 -37.09
C LEU A 75 0.93 13.40 -35.96
N ASN A 76 0.28 13.35 -34.79
CA ASN A 76 0.73 12.53 -33.67
C ASN A 76 0.75 11.03 -34.02
N ARG A 77 -0.30 10.50 -34.66
CA ARG A 77 -0.35 9.11 -35.15
C ARG A 77 0.76 8.80 -36.15
N TRP A 78 1.04 9.71 -37.09
CA TRP A 78 2.13 9.56 -38.05
C TRP A 78 3.52 9.53 -37.37
N LEU A 79 3.73 10.40 -36.37
CA LEU A 79 4.97 10.43 -35.59
C LEU A 79 5.13 9.18 -34.71
N ALA A 80 4.06 8.72 -34.07
CA ALA A 80 4.06 7.50 -33.27
C ALA A 80 4.40 6.24 -34.10
N ALA A 81 3.92 6.18 -35.35
CA ALA A 81 4.23 5.12 -36.31
C ALA A 81 5.62 5.26 -36.98
N THR A 82 6.35 6.34 -36.75
CA THR A 82 7.70 6.53 -37.29
C THR A 82 8.72 5.72 -36.47
N PRO A 83 9.68 5.00 -37.11
CA PRO A 83 10.72 4.27 -36.39
C PRO A 83 11.47 5.16 -35.39
N ALA A 84 11.89 4.57 -34.27
CA ALA A 84 12.68 5.29 -33.26
C ALA A 84 13.96 5.86 -33.88
N GLY A 85 14.29 7.11 -33.56
CA GLY A 85 15.44 7.82 -34.09
C GLY A 85 15.29 9.34 -34.03
N THR A 86 16.27 10.06 -34.61
CA THR A 86 16.35 11.53 -34.56
C THR A 86 15.13 12.22 -35.15
N LYS A 87 14.56 11.69 -36.24
CA LYS A 87 13.37 12.25 -36.90
C LYS A 87 12.12 12.14 -36.02
N ARG A 88 11.88 10.99 -35.39
CA ARG A 88 10.78 10.80 -34.44
C ARG A 88 10.93 11.73 -33.23
N ALA A 89 12.13 11.82 -32.66
CA ALA A 89 12.42 12.70 -31.54
C ALA A 89 12.22 14.19 -31.87
N ALA A 90 12.65 14.62 -33.06
CA ALA A 90 12.43 15.99 -33.55
C ALA A 90 10.94 16.29 -33.74
N GLY A 91 10.17 15.33 -34.27
CA GLY A 91 8.72 15.43 -34.40
C GLY A 91 8.01 15.57 -33.05
N PHE A 92 8.33 14.73 -32.06
CA PHE A 92 7.77 14.89 -30.71
C PHE A 92 8.27 16.16 -30.01
N ALA A 93 9.48 16.64 -30.31
CA ALA A 93 9.93 17.97 -29.85
C ALA A 93 9.09 19.10 -30.45
N LEU A 94 8.75 19.01 -31.74
CA LEU A 94 7.84 19.96 -32.39
C LEU A 94 6.44 19.90 -31.76
N LEU A 95 5.86 18.71 -31.58
CA LEU A 95 4.56 18.57 -30.92
C LEU A 95 4.54 19.21 -29.53
N ARG A 96 5.62 19.05 -28.76
CA ARG A 96 5.78 19.70 -27.45
C ARG A 96 5.78 21.23 -27.55
N ARG A 97 6.51 21.80 -28.52
CA ARG A 97 6.59 23.26 -28.73
C ARG A 97 5.28 23.86 -29.21
N LEU A 98 4.55 23.12 -30.05
CA LEU A 98 3.21 23.49 -30.51
C LEU A 98 2.15 23.39 -29.40
N GLY A 99 2.52 22.85 -28.23
CA GLY A 99 1.66 22.86 -27.06
C GLY A 99 0.51 21.85 -27.14
N PHE A 100 0.63 20.79 -27.93
CA PHE A 100 -0.41 19.76 -27.99
C PHE A 100 -0.63 19.13 -26.61
N ARG A 101 -1.86 19.26 -26.09
CA ARG A 101 -2.25 18.79 -24.74
C ARG A 101 -3.27 17.67 -24.77
N ASP A 102 -3.59 17.12 -25.94
CA ASP A 102 -4.50 15.99 -26.03
C ASP A 102 -3.86 14.74 -25.41
N THR A 103 -4.70 13.86 -24.90
CA THR A 103 -4.27 12.67 -24.16
C THR A 103 -3.39 11.74 -24.98
N ALA A 104 -3.73 11.53 -26.26
CA ALA A 104 -3.00 10.61 -27.13
C ALA A 104 -1.57 11.10 -27.36
N SER A 105 -1.41 12.39 -27.68
CA SER A 105 -0.08 13.00 -27.84
C SER A 105 0.74 12.93 -26.56
N GLN A 106 0.14 13.16 -25.38
CA GLN A 106 0.88 13.06 -24.12
C GLN A 106 1.34 11.63 -23.83
N ILE A 107 0.52 10.62 -24.14
CA ILE A 107 0.89 9.20 -24.01
C ILE A 107 2.05 8.85 -24.96
N ASP A 108 1.99 9.27 -26.22
CA ASP A 108 3.04 8.99 -27.20
C ASP A 108 4.36 9.72 -26.85
N ILE A 109 4.28 10.92 -26.28
CA ILE A 109 5.43 11.65 -25.75
C ILE A 109 6.03 10.92 -24.53
N ILE A 110 5.21 10.37 -23.64
CA ILE A 110 5.68 9.55 -22.50
C ILE A 110 6.40 8.31 -23.03
N ALA A 111 5.82 7.63 -24.02
CA ALA A 111 6.42 6.45 -24.65
C ALA A 111 7.79 6.74 -25.28
N ASP A 112 7.90 7.84 -26.03
CA ASP A 112 9.16 8.30 -26.62
C ASP A 112 10.19 8.68 -25.55
N SER A 113 9.77 9.35 -24.47
CA SER A 113 10.65 9.74 -23.36
C SER A 113 11.18 8.52 -22.61
N LEU A 114 10.36 7.48 -22.40
CA LEU A 114 10.79 6.20 -21.84
C LEU A 114 11.86 5.52 -22.70
N GLN A 115 11.71 5.55 -24.04
CA GLN A 115 12.71 4.97 -24.95
C GLN A 115 14.04 5.72 -24.90
N ARG A 116 14.01 7.04 -24.71
CA ARG A 116 15.20 7.89 -24.59
C ARG A 116 15.80 7.90 -23.18
N GLY A 117 15.16 7.29 -22.19
CA GLY A 117 15.59 7.33 -20.79
C GLY A 117 15.44 8.71 -20.14
N ASP A 118 14.53 9.54 -20.64
CA ASP A 118 14.25 10.89 -20.16
C ASP A 118 13.22 10.84 -19.02
N ASP A 119 13.68 10.39 -17.86
CA ASP A 119 12.82 10.01 -16.74
C ASP A 119 12.05 11.20 -16.14
N GLY A 120 12.70 12.36 -16.06
CA GLY A 120 12.09 13.59 -15.58
C GLY A 120 10.89 14.01 -16.43
N GLN A 121 11.00 13.88 -17.76
CA GLN A 121 9.88 14.19 -18.66
C GLN A 121 8.72 13.21 -18.49
N VAL A 122 8.99 11.92 -18.29
CA VAL A 122 7.93 10.92 -18.06
C VAL A 122 7.10 11.30 -16.84
N LEU A 123 7.73 11.57 -15.70
CA LEU A 123 7.02 11.91 -14.48
C LEU A 123 6.29 13.25 -14.56
N LEU A 124 6.89 14.28 -15.17
CA LEU A 124 6.24 15.57 -15.37
C LEU A 124 4.94 15.43 -16.16
N ARG A 125 4.92 14.56 -17.17
CA ARG A 125 3.76 14.34 -18.04
C ARG A 125 2.70 13.49 -17.34
N LEU A 126 3.10 12.45 -16.61
CA LEU A 126 2.20 11.68 -15.76
C LEU A 126 1.52 12.56 -14.72
N ASP A 127 2.26 13.45 -14.08
CA ASP A 127 1.75 14.43 -13.12
C ASP A 127 0.66 15.33 -13.75
N ALA A 128 0.94 15.90 -14.93
CA ALA A 128 -0.01 16.73 -15.66
C ALA A 128 -1.29 15.97 -16.07
N LEU A 129 -1.17 14.71 -16.51
CA LEU A 129 -2.31 13.89 -16.90
C LEU A 129 -3.16 13.46 -15.69
N LEU A 130 -2.51 13.12 -14.58
CA LEU A 130 -3.17 12.75 -13.32
C LEU A 130 -3.89 13.94 -12.69
N ALA A 131 -3.29 15.14 -12.72
CA ALA A 131 -3.92 16.37 -12.27
C ALA A 131 -5.21 16.67 -13.05
N ARG A 132 -5.25 16.34 -14.34
CA ARG A 132 -6.43 16.46 -15.21
C ARG A 132 -7.40 15.28 -15.12
N GLN A 133 -7.11 14.29 -14.28
CA GLN A 133 -7.91 13.07 -14.12
C GLN A 133 -8.14 12.29 -15.43
N VAL A 134 -7.18 12.34 -16.35
CA VAL A 134 -7.25 11.61 -17.62
C VAL A 134 -6.81 10.16 -17.40
N ALA A 135 -7.67 9.19 -17.73
CA ALA A 135 -7.37 7.76 -17.59
C ALA A 135 -6.70 7.38 -16.24
N PRO A 136 -7.21 7.84 -15.08
CA PRO A 136 -6.47 7.84 -13.82
C PRO A 136 -6.07 6.43 -13.39
N ARG A 137 -6.92 5.41 -13.64
CA ARG A 137 -6.62 4.01 -13.31
C ARG A 137 -5.37 3.49 -14.04
N ALA A 138 -5.26 3.76 -15.34
CA ALA A 138 -4.10 3.34 -16.13
C ALA A 138 -2.82 4.04 -15.66
N LEU A 139 -2.90 5.36 -15.42
CA LEU A 139 -1.78 6.15 -14.92
C LEU A 139 -1.32 5.73 -13.52
N MET A 140 -2.25 5.37 -12.62
CA MET A 140 -1.89 4.81 -11.31
C MET A 140 -1.19 3.46 -11.42
N SER A 141 -1.57 2.62 -12.39
CA SER A 141 -0.87 1.36 -12.66
C SER A 141 0.57 1.62 -13.12
N ILE A 142 0.77 2.60 -14.00
CA ILE A 142 2.12 3.02 -14.46
C ILE A 142 2.95 3.53 -13.29
N LEU A 143 2.40 4.43 -12.46
CA LEU A 143 3.10 4.91 -11.26
C LEU A 143 3.46 3.78 -10.29
N SER A 144 2.57 2.79 -10.11
CA SER A 144 2.86 1.60 -9.29
C SER A 144 4.02 0.78 -9.85
N GLN A 145 4.11 0.63 -11.18
CA GLN A 145 5.23 -0.05 -11.82
C GLN A 145 6.54 0.74 -11.69
N MET A 146 6.48 2.07 -11.80
CA MET A 146 7.63 2.94 -11.58
C MET A 146 8.11 2.89 -10.13
N GLU A 147 7.20 2.89 -9.16
CA GLU A 147 7.50 2.72 -7.73
C GLU A 147 8.24 1.40 -7.44
N ARG A 148 7.99 0.35 -8.22
CA ARG A 148 8.69 -0.95 -8.08
C ARG A 148 10.11 -0.97 -8.66
N ALA A 149 10.49 0.02 -9.47
CA ALA A 149 11.76 0.06 -10.18
C ALA A 149 12.76 1.01 -9.48
N PRO A 150 13.94 0.53 -9.03
CA PRO A 150 14.90 1.35 -8.26
C PRO A 150 15.28 2.67 -8.93
N ARG A 151 15.46 2.64 -10.25
CA ARG A 151 15.77 3.82 -11.09
C ARG A 151 14.78 4.98 -10.91
N TRP A 152 13.49 4.67 -10.76
CA TRP A 152 12.42 5.66 -10.72
C TRP A 152 12.00 6.03 -9.31
N HIS A 153 12.34 5.18 -8.34
CA HIS A 153 11.92 5.30 -6.96
C HIS A 153 12.16 6.69 -6.37
N ALA A 154 13.39 7.20 -6.50
CA ALA A 154 13.77 8.51 -5.99
C ALA A 154 12.91 9.64 -6.60
N LEU A 155 12.65 9.58 -7.90
CA LEU A 155 11.86 10.59 -8.60
C LEU A 155 10.36 10.51 -8.24
N VAL A 156 9.83 9.30 -8.03
CA VAL A 156 8.45 9.11 -7.55
C VAL A 156 8.30 9.69 -6.14
N VAL A 157 9.24 9.39 -5.25
CA VAL A 157 9.27 9.93 -3.88
C VAL A 157 9.38 11.46 -3.89
N GLU A 158 10.30 12.02 -4.67
CA GLU A 158 10.46 13.47 -4.83
C GLU A 158 9.15 14.11 -5.29
N ARG A 159 8.51 13.54 -6.31
CA ARG A 159 7.24 14.03 -6.82
C ARG A 159 6.12 13.95 -5.78
N LEU A 160 6.03 12.86 -5.02
CA LEU A 160 5.04 12.71 -3.96
C LEU A 160 5.27 13.70 -2.81
N ASN A 161 6.54 14.02 -2.50
CA ASN A 161 6.90 15.04 -1.52
C ASN A 161 6.51 16.45 -1.95
N ALA A 162 6.39 16.72 -3.25
CA ALA A 162 5.82 17.97 -3.78
C ALA A 162 4.29 18.08 -3.61
N ARG A 163 3.65 17.09 -2.96
CA ARG A 163 2.22 17.06 -2.63
C ARG A 163 1.26 17.31 -3.81
N PRO A 164 1.39 16.58 -4.94
CA PRO A 164 0.51 16.76 -6.09
C PRO A 164 -0.93 16.39 -5.72
N ALA A 165 -1.92 16.99 -6.40
CA ALA A 165 -3.34 16.81 -6.10
C ALA A 165 -3.82 15.33 -6.15
N TRP A 166 -3.13 14.48 -6.91
CA TRP A 166 -3.43 13.05 -7.03
C TRP A 166 -2.72 12.16 -5.99
N ARG A 167 -1.81 12.70 -5.17
CA ARG A 167 -1.00 11.97 -4.17
C ARG A 167 -1.83 11.03 -3.31
N ASN A 168 -2.88 11.54 -2.67
CA ASN A 168 -3.72 10.75 -1.78
C ASN A 168 -4.38 9.57 -2.51
N ARG A 169 -4.93 9.82 -3.71
CA ARG A 169 -5.55 8.76 -4.52
C ARG A 169 -4.55 7.64 -4.84
N TYR A 170 -3.28 7.96 -5.05
CA TYR A 170 -2.22 6.98 -5.29
C TYR A 170 -1.78 6.25 -4.01
N LEU A 171 -1.51 6.99 -2.94
CA LEU A 171 -0.99 6.44 -1.68
C LEU A 171 -2.01 5.54 -0.96
N PHE A 172 -3.31 5.80 -1.15
CA PHE A 172 -4.41 4.99 -0.63
C PHE A 172 -5.03 4.04 -1.68
N ASN A 173 -4.33 3.78 -2.79
CA ASN A 173 -4.78 2.82 -3.79
C ASN A 173 -4.46 1.37 -3.38
N ALA A 174 -5.48 0.61 -2.97
CA ALA A 174 -5.34 -0.79 -2.57
C ALA A 174 -4.82 -1.70 -3.70
N ALA A 175 -5.19 -1.44 -4.96
CA ALA A 175 -4.80 -2.28 -6.09
C ALA A 175 -3.28 -2.32 -6.33
N ALA A 176 -2.56 -1.27 -5.94
CA ALA A 176 -1.10 -1.25 -6.01
C ALA A 176 -0.43 -2.22 -5.00
N LEU A 177 -1.19 -2.69 -4.00
CA LEU A 177 -0.74 -3.51 -2.88
C LEU A 177 -1.18 -4.98 -3.00
N ASP A 178 -1.75 -5.38 -4.13
CA ASP A 178 -2.28 -6.72 -4.36
C ASP A 178 -1.20 -7.81 -4.23
N ASP A 179 0.00 -7.55 -4.74
CA ASP A 179 1.14 -8.46 -4.66
C ASP A 179 2.23 -7.99 -3.68
N ALA A 180 3.06 -8.93 -3.23
CA ALA A 180 4.11 -8.67 -2.25
C ALA A 180 5.20 -7.70 -2.76
N ILE A 181 5.45 -7.65 -4.08
CA ILE A 181 6.44 -6.73 -4.67
C ILE A 181 5.91 -5.30 -4.58
N GLY A 182 4.64 -5.08 -4.94
CA GLY A 182 3.96 -3.80 -4.79
C GLY A 182 3.96 -3.29 -3.35
N ARG A 183 3.69 -4.17 -2.37
CA ARG A 183 3.76 -3.80 -0.94
C ARG A 183 5.16 -3.40 -0.50
N ARG A 184 6.21 -4.14 -0.88
CA ARG A 184 7.60 -3.78 -0.56
C ARG A 184 8.01 -2.45 -1.18
N ALA A 185 7.61 -2.22 -2.44
CA ALA A 185 7.85 -0.96 -3.12
C ALA A 185 7.16 0.21 -2.40
N ARG A 186 5.89 0.04 -2.01
CA ARG A 186 5.16 1.03 -1.20
C ARG A 186 5.82 1.30 0.14
N LEU A 187 6.37 0.28 0.81
CA LEU A 187 7.11 0.46 2.06
C LEU A 187 8.35 1.33 1.87
N ALA A 188 9.10 1.11 0.79
CA ALA A 188 10.23 1.96 0.42
C ALA A 188 9.78 3.39 0.09
N THR A 189 8.64 3.57 -0.59
CA THR A 189 8.11 4.90 -0.94
C THR A 189 7.71 5.66 0.31
N VAL A 190 6.90 5.03 1.17
CA VAL A 190 6.49 5.59 2.47
C VAL A 190 7.71 5.96 3.30
N SER A 191 8.78 5.17 3.23
CA SER A 191 10.02 5.45 3.95
C SER A 191 10.80 6.65 3.43
N GLY A 192 10.66 6.99 2.15
CA GLY A 192 11.28 8.18 1.55
C GLY A 192 10.44 9.46 1.65
N LEU A 193 9.19 9.37 2.11
CA LEU A 193 8.34 10.56 2.27
C LEU A 193 8.85 11.44 3.42
N ALA A 194 8.94 12.75 3.14
CA ALA A 194 9.40 13.78 4.06
C ALA A 194 8.38 14.13 5.16
N ASP A 195 7.11 13.70 5.01
CA ASP A 195 6.00 14.11 5.87
C ASP A 195 5.76 13.23 7.11
N GLY A 196 5.29 13.87 8.19
CA GLY A 196 4.77 13.29 9.44
C GLY A 196 3.38 12.66 9.28
N VAL A 197 2.35 13.14 10.00
CA VAL A 197 0.99 12.54 10.12
C VAL A 197 0.46 11.79 8.88
N GLU A 198 0.61 12.35 7.68
CA GLU A 198 0.17 11.67 6.44
C GLU A 198 0.90 10.36 6.17
N ARG A 199 2.22 10.31 6.38
CA ARG A 199 3.01 9.08 6.31
C ARG A 199 2.50 8.03 7.29
N CYS A 200 2.12 8.43 8.51
CA CYS A 200 1.50 7.53 9.49
C CYS A 200 0.17 6.97 8.98
N ARG A 201 -0.69 7.80 8.36
CA ARG A 201 -1.95 7.36 7.77
C ARG A 201 -1.75 6.38 6.62
N VAL A 202 -0.79 6.66 5.73
CA VAL A 202 -0.46 5.78 4.59
C VAL A 202 0.15 4.47 5.08
N ALA A 203 1.03 4.53 6.07
CA ALA A 203 1.61 3.36 6.72
C ALA A 203 0.54 2.48 7.37
N ALA A 204 -0.40 3.07 8.13
CA ALA A 204 -1.52 2.34 8.72
C ALA A 204 -2.44 1.71 7.66
N PHE A 205 -2.73 2.43 6.57
CA PHE A 205 -3.48 1.87 5.44
C PHE A 205 -2.75 0.68 4.81
N ALA A 206 -1.47 0.84 4.46
CA ALA A 206 -0.69 -0.21 3.81
C ALA A 206 -0.44 -1.40 4.74
N SER A 207 -0.32 -1.17 6.06
CA SER A 207 -0.28 -2.20 7.08
C SER A 207 -1.55 -3.07 7.04
N ARG A 208 -2.73 -2.45 6.97
CA ARG A 208 -4.03 -3.14 6.92
C ARG A 208 -4.19 -3.94 5.64
N GLU A 209 -3.82 -3.36 4.50
CA GLU A 209 -3.87 -4.04 3.21
C GLU A 209 -2.90 -5.23 3.14
N SER A 210 -1.75 -5.13 3.80
CA SER A 210 -0.80 -6.24 3.94
C SER A 210 -1.36 -7.36 4.82
N TRP A 211 -1.97 -7.00 5.96
CA TRP A 211 -2.58 -7.94 6.89
C TRP A 211 -3.74 -8.74 6.25
N LYS A 212 -4.65 -8.06 5.53
CA LYS A 212 -5.77 -8.69 4.81
C LYS A 212 -5.30 -9.76 3.81
N ARG A 213 -4.07 -9.63 3.31
CA ARG A 213 -3.44 -10.52 2.34
C ARG A 213 -2.50 -11.55 2.99
N GLY A 214 -2.50 -11.66 4.32
CA GLY A 214 -1.70 -12.61 5.08
C GLY A 214 -0.21 -12.25 5.21
N ASP A 215 0.20 -11.06 4.76
CA ASP A 215 1.60 -10.63 4.79
C ASP A 215 1.91 -9.87 6.08
N VAL A 216 1.89 -10.63 7.19
CA VAL A 216 2.03 -10.08 8.55
C VAL A 216 3.36 -9.37 8.76
N ALA A 217 4.44 -9.88 8.15
CA ALA A 217 5.76 -9.26 8.27
C ALA A 217 5.80 -7.88 7.61
N LEU A 218 5.21 -7.70 6.42
CA LEU A 218 5.09 -6.38 5.82
C LEU A 218 4.09 -5.48 6.56
N ALA A 219 2.99 -6.05 7.08
CA ALA A 219 2.05 -5.30 7.90
C ALA A 219 2.75 -4.65 9.12
N ASP A 220 3.59 -5.41 9.80
CA ASP A 220 4.39 -4.96 10.94
C ASP A 220 5.47 -3.95 10.52
N ALA A 221 6.15 -4.20 9.39
CA ALA A 221 7.14 -3.26 8.87
C ALA A 221 6.52 -1.89 8.53
N PHE A 222 5.33 -1.86 7.92
CA PHE A 222 4.58 -0.63 7.70
C PHE A 222 4.19 0.04 9.01
N TRP A 223 3.64 -0.72 9.95
CA TRP A 223 3.20 -0.20 11.24
C TRP A 223 4.35 0.48 12.01
N ARG A 224 5.48 -0.24 12.18
CA ARG A 224 6.68 0.30 12.82
C ARG A 224 7.21 1.55 12.12
N ARG A 225 7.05 1.66 10.80
CA ARG A 225 7.47 2.84 10.05
C ARG A 225 6.58 4.05 10.33
N GLY A 226 5.29 3.82 10.59
CA GLY A 226 4.38 4.84 11.11
C GLY A 226 4.77 5.27 12.54
N GLU A 227 4.96 4.30 13.44
CA GLU A 227 5.28 4.53 14.86
C GLU A 227 6.64 5.20 15.11
N ALA A 228 7.66 4.91 14.29
CA ALA A 228 9.00 5.46 14.47
C ALA A 228 9.05 7.01 14.42
N THR A 229 7.99 7.65 13.94
CA THR A 229 7.83 9.11 13.93
C THR A 229 7.31 9.69 15.24
N ASP A 230 6.72 8.86 16.12
CA ASP A 230 5.95 9.30 17.30
C ASP A 230 6.23 8.44 18.53
N ARG A 231 7.51 8.19 18.83
CA ARG A 231 7.97 7.48 20.05
C ARG A 231 7.58 8.13 21.39
N GLY A 232 6.69 9.13 21.41
CA GLY A 232 6.43 9.98 22.56
C GLY A 232 5.18 9.69 23.40
N ALA A 233 4.14 8.99 22.95
CA ALA A 233 2.86 9.08 23.70
C ALA A 233 1.88 7.89 23.65
N SER A 234 2.09 6.86 22.83
CA SER A 234 1.13 5.75 22.74
C SER A 234 1.77 4.42 23.15
N THR A 235 1.31 3.84 24.25
CA THR A 235 1.58 2.44 24.61
C THR A 235 0.70 1.46 23.81
N ASP A 236 -0.13 1.97 22.90
CA ASP A 236 -1.14 1.20 22.20
C ASP A 236 -0.48 0.36 21.09
N ARG A 237 -0.38 -0.95 21.31
CA ARG A 237 0.28 -1.93 20.41
C ARG A 237 -0.59 -2.34 19.22
N PHE A 238 -1.65 -1.58 18.93
CA PHE A 238 -2.72 -2.03 18.06
C PHE A 238 -2.73 -1.22 16.76
N PRO A 239 -2.32 -1.82 15.62
CA PRO A 239 -2.27 -1.13 14.33
C PRO A 239 -3.62 -0.79 13.72
N PHE A 240 -4.67 -1.46 14.17
CA PHE A 240 -5.96 -1.49 13.50
C PHE A 240 -7.06 -0.97 14.43
N ASP A 241 -7.81 0.00 13.94
CA ASP A 241 -8.96 0.56 14.65
C ASP A 241 -10.09 -0.48 14.75
N TRP A 242 -11.00 -0.30 15.70
CA TRP A 242 -12.12 -1.20 15.90
C TRP A 242 -13.11 -1.18 14.74
N GLU A 243 -13.54 -2.35 14.31
CA GLU A 243 -14.54 -2.58 13.28
C GLU A 243 -15.80 -3.15 13.95
N THR A 244 -16.98 -2.71 13.50
CA THR A 244 -18.26 -3.27 13.96
C THR A 244 -18.41 -4.67 13.39
N GLY A 245 -18.82 -5.62 14.22
CA GLY A 245 -19.40 -6.85 13.71
C GLY A 245 -20.70 -6.57 12.98
N ALA A 246 -21.05 -7.48 12.07
CA ALA A 246 -22.29 -7.45 11.34
C ALA A 246 -22.81 -8.88 11.21
N SER A 247 -24.04 -9.11 11.66
CA SER A 247 -24.76 -10.36 11.46
C SER A 247 -26.26 -10.08 11.39
N VAL A 248 -27.05 -11.11 11.08
CA VAL A 248 -28.53 -11.00 11.01
C VAL A 248 -29.12 -10.60 12.37
N ASP A 249 -28.41 -10.94 13.44
CA ASP A 249 -28.82 -10.76 14.84
C ASP A 249 -28.23 -9.49 15.48
N LEU A 250 -27.43 -8.73 14.72
CA LEU A 250 -26.64 -7.61 15.21
C LEU A 250 -26.65 -6.43 14.24
N GLU A 251 -27.33 -5.35 14.64
CA GLU A 251 -27.21 -4.04 13.97
C GLU A 251 -26.31 -3.11 14.81
N GLY A 252 -25.18 -2.69 14.25
CA GLY A 252 -24.20 -1.86 14.93
C GLY A 252 -24.04 -0.48 14.32
N THR A 253 -23.96 0.54 15.17
CA THR A 253 -23.53 1.88 14.78
C THR A 253 -22.22 2.23 15.48
N ARG A 254 -21.36 2.96 14.75
CA ARG A 254 -20.04 3.37 15.22
C ARG A 254 -19.88 4.87 15.08
N VAL A 255 -19.56 5.55 16.17
CA VAL A 255 -19.29 6.99 16.17
C VAL A 255 -17.92 7.26 16.79
N SER A 256 -17.04 7.91 16.04
CA SER A 256 -15.73 8.32 16.56
C SER A 256 -15.86 9.65 17.31
N ARG A 257 -15.40 9.70 18.57
CA ARG A 257 -15.37 10.90 19.42
C ARG A 257 -13.96 11.11 19.97
N GLY A 258 -13.15 11.91 19.28
CA GLY A 258 -11.75 12.13 19.67
C GLY A 258 -10.96 10.81 19.68
N ASP A 259 -10.45 10.45 20.86
CA ASP A 259 -9.66 9.24 21.14
C ASP A 259 -10.51 8.00 21.44
N LEU A 260 -11.83 8.13 21.38
CA LEU A 260 -12.76 7.07 21.71
C LEU A 260 -13.64 6.71 20.51
N VAL A 261 -14.05 5.45 20.44
CA VAL A 261 -15.11 4.97 19.55
C VAL A 261 -16.28 4.53 20.40
N ALA A 262 -17.40 5.24 20.27
CA ALA A 262 -18.66 4.82 20.84
C ALA A 262 -19.34 3.85 19.88
N PHE A 263 -19.85 2.76 20.45
CA PHE A 263 -20.64 1.77 19.75
C PHE A 263 -22.03 1.67 20.36
N SER A 264 -23.03 1.47 19.51
CA SER A 264 -24.39 1.13 19.91
C SER A 264 -24.86 -0.02 19.04
N PHE A 265 -25.23 -1.12 19.68
CA PHE A 265 -25.70 -2.34 19.03
C PHE A 265 -27.13 -2.65 19.44
N ARG A 266 -27.95 -3.04 18.47
CA ARG A 266 -29.23 -3.72 18.71
C ARG A 266 -28.98 -5.22 18.53
N TRP A 267 -29.15 -5.97 19.61
CA TRP A 267 -28.87 -7.39 19.67
C TRP A 267 -30.12 -8.13 20.13
N ASN A 268 -30.55 -9.14 19.37
CA ASN A 268 -31.78 -9.89 19.67
C ASN A 268 -31.61 -10.94 20.78
N GLY A 269 -30.43 -11.04 21.39
CA GLY A 269 -30.13 -12.02 22.42
C GLY A 269 -29.71 -13.40 21.88
N HIS A 270 -29.40 -13.51 20.59
CA HIS A 270 -28.94 -14.75 19.97
C HIS A 270 -27.60 -14.58 19.24
N GLY A 271 -26.87 -15.69 19.10
CA GLY A 271 -25.57 -15.72 18.44
C GLY A 271 -24.39 -15.35 19.34
N SER A 272 -23.19 -15.65 18.84
CA SER A 272 -21.90 -15.38 19.49
C SER A 272 -21.02 -14.46 18.65
N ASP A 273 -21.63 -13.73 17.72
CA ASP A 273 -20.94 -12.78 16.86
C ASP A 273 -20.32 -11.66 17.70
N ALA A 274 -19.12 -11.25 17.32
CA ALA A 274 -18.46 -10.13 17.95
C ALA A 274 -19.25 -8.84 17.73
N PHE A 275 -19.48 -8.07 18.80
CA PHE A 275 -19.98 -6.70 18.71
C PHE A 275 -18.96 -5.82 17.98
N ALA A 276 -17.71 -5.86 18.43
CA ALA A 276 -16.62 -5.13 17.80
C ALA A 276 -15.38 -5.99 17.77
N SER A 277 -14.59 -5.91 16.70
CA SER A 277 -13.30 -6.59 16.63
C SER A 277 -12.21 -5.65 16.13
N ARG A 278 -10.96 -6.01 16.44
CA ARG A 278 -9.78 -5.40 15.86
C ARG A 278 -8.68 -6.42 15.68
N HIS A 279 -7.86 -6.19 14.67
CA HIS A 279 -6.66 -6.99 14.46
C HIS A 279 -5.49 -6.41 15.25
N VAL A 280 -4.50 -7.24 15.54
CA VAL A 280 -3.31 -6.85 16.30
C VAL A 280 -2.07 -7.50 15.71
N LEU A 281 -0.91 -6.83 15.81
CA LEU A 281 0.37 -7.36 15.36
C LEU A 281 1.25 -7.72 16.56
N GLY A 282 2.02 -8.78 16.40
CA GLY A 282 2.96 -9.29 17.39
C GLY A 282 2.35 -10.24 18.42
N PRO A 283 3.21 -10.82 19.27
CA PRO A 283 2.78 -11.74 20.31
C PRO A 283 1.97 -11.01 21.39
N LEU A 284 0.92 -11.67 21.88
CA LEU A 284 0.15 -11.21 23.02
C LEU A 284 0.74 -11.81 24.28
N THR A 285 1.51 -11.01 25.02
CA THR A 285 2.18 -11.45 26.25
C THR A 285 1.21 -11.46 27.42
N ARG A 286 1.36 -12.40 28.36
CA ARG A 286 0.56 -12.46 29.58
C ARG A 286 0.53 -11.11 30.30
N GLY A 287 -0.66 -10.69 30.74
CA GLY A 287 -0.89 -9.42 31.42
C GLY A 287 -0.96 -8.19 30.52
N ALA A 288 -0.67 -8.32 29.21
CA ALA A 288 -0.82 -7.19 28.28
C ALA A 288 -2.30 -6.76 28.23
N THR A 289 -2.55 -5.45 28.34
CA THR A 289 -3.89 -4.90 28.18
C THR A 289 -4.34 -5.11 26.74
N LEU A 290 -5.44 -5.83 26.57
CA LEU A 290 -6.09 -6.07 25.29
C LEU A 290 -6.99 -4.90 24.93
N THR A 291 -7.78 -4.40 25.87
CA THR A 291 -8.59 -3.19 25.72
C THR A 291 -9.13 -2.75 27.07
N SER A 292 -9.67 -1.54 27.11
CA SER A 292 -10.55 -1.08 28.18
C SER A 292 -11.91 -0.74 27.57
N VAL A 293 -12.98 -0.99 28.34
CA VAL A 293 -14.36 -0.75 27.93
C VAL A 293 -15.03 0.15 28.96
N ASP A 294 -15.54 1.30 28.51
CA ASP A 294 -16.40 2.17 29.32
C ASP A 294 -17.86 1.89 28.96
N ALA A 295 -18.64 1.43 29.93
CA ALA A 295 -20.06 1.12 29.78
C ALA A 295 -20.77 1.10 31.14
N LYS A 296 -22.11 1.03 31.13
CA LYS A 296 -22.89 0.83 32.36
C LYS A 296 -22.61 -0.57 32.94
N PRO A 297 -22.78 -0.77 34.27
CA PRO A 297 -22.47 -2.06 34.91
C PRO A 297 -23.22 -3.24 34.28
N ASP A 298 -24.50 -3.04 33.95
CA ASP A 298 -25.36 -4.05 33.33
C ASP A 298 -24.91 -4.44 31.91
N VAL A 299 -24.27 -3.52 31.18
CA VAL A 299 -23.65 -3.81 29.89
C VAL A 299 -22.33 -4.55 30.07
N LEU A 300 -21.51 -4.13 31.03
CA LEU A 300 -20.22 -4.78 31.31
C LEU A 300 -20.39 -6.25 31.71
N ASP A 301 -21.52 -6.61 32.31
CA ASP A 301 -21.84 -7.99 32.69
C ASP A 301 -22.39 -8.84 31.53
N ARG A 302 -22.70 -8.20 30.38
CA ARG A 302 -23.19 -8.87 29.17
C ARG A 302 -22.13 -9.01 28.08
N ILE A 303 -20.93 -8.49 28.30
CA ILE A 303 -19.85 -8.54 27.33
C ILE A 303 -18.61 -9.23 27.89
N ASP A 304 -17.90 -9.91 27.01
CA ASP A 304 -16.55 -10.41 27.26
C ASP A 304 -15.60 -9.93 26.17
N VAL A 305 -14.30 -10.09 26.39
CA VAL A 305 -13.28 -9.86 25.38
C VAL A 305 -12.59 -11.16 25.07
N HIS A 306 -12.71 -11.60 23.83
CA HIS A 306 -12.02 -12.76 23.31
C HIS A 306 -10.81 -12.34 22.48
N TYR A 307 -9.79 -13.19 22.44
CA TYR A 307 -8.64 -12.99 21.58
C TYR A 307 -8.14 -14.32 21.01
N ARG A 308 -7.54 -14.28 19.82
CA ARG A 308 -7.00 -15.45 19.13
C ARG A 308 -5.84 -15.10 18.21
N CYS A 309 -5.09 -16.12 17.82
CA CYS A 309 -4.26 -16.04 16.63
C CYS A 309 -5.14 -16.11 15.39
N GLN A 310 -4.69 -15.53 14.27
CA GLN A 310 -5.38 -15.70 13.00
C GLN A 310 -5.53 -17.20 12.66
N GLY A 311 -6.77 -17.66 12.47
CA GLY A 311 -7.10 -19.08 12.24
C GLY A 311 -7.05 -19.99 13.48
N GLY A 312 -6.74 -19.44 14.67
CA GLY A 312 -6.74 -20.18 15.92
C GLY A 312 -8.10 -20.16 16.65
N GLY A 313 -8.21 -20.95 17.71
CA GLY A 313 -9.36 -20.89 18.62
C GLY A 313 -9.39 -19.62 19.48
N TRP A 314 -10.60 -19.19 19.84
CA TRP A 314 -10.81 -18.06 20.75
C TRP A 314 -10.40 -18.39 22.19
N ARG A 315 -9.84 -17.40 22.88
CA ARG A 315 -9.53 -17.43 24.31
C ARG A 315 -10.21 -16.25 24.99
N VAL A 316 -10.63 -16.46 26.24
CA VAL A 316 -11.26 -15.43 27.06
C VAL A 316 -10.19 -14.57 27.75
N ALA A 317 -10.37 -13.25 27.74
CA ALA A 317 -9.49 -12.32 28.42
C ALA A 317 -9.74 -12.30 29.94
N LEU A 318 -8.71 -11.96 30.71
CA LEU A 318 -8.87 -11.69 32.13
C LEU A 318 -9.52 -10.31 32.30
N ARG A 319 -10.73 -10.28 32.84
CA ARG A 319 -11.46 -9.05 33.18
C ARG A 319 -11.03 -8.54 34.56
N ALA A 320 -10.64 -7.28 34.62
CA ALA A 320 -10.50 -6.51 35.86
C ALA A 320 -11.65 -5.48 35.91
N ALA A 321 -12.63 -5.74 36.77
CA ALA A 321 -13.87 -4.96 36.84
C ALA A 321 -13.70 -3.68 37.68
N GLY A 322 -14.28 -2.59 37.20
CA GLY A 322 -14.65 -1.39 37.94
C GLY A 322 -16.14 -1.09 37.74
N THR A 323 -16.65 0.00 38.34
CA THR A 323 -18.09 0.30 38.34
C THR A 323 -18.64 0.60 36.94
N ASN A 324 -18.02 1.51 36.19
CA ASN A 324 -18.44 1.91 34.83
C ASN A 324 -17.34 1.68 33.79
N HIS A 325 -16.39 0.81 34.13
CA HIS A 325 -15.18 0.57 33.36
C HIS A 325 -14.70 -0.85 33.60
N ALA A 326 -14.25 -1.54 32.56
CA ALA A 326 -13.57 -2.81 32.68
C ALA A 326 -12.29 -2.81 31.84
N THR A 327 -11.21 -3.34 32.39
CA THR A 327 -9.96 -3.57 31.65
C THR A 327 -9.80 -5.06 31.39
N PHE A 328 -9.51 -5.42 30.14
CA PHE A 328 -9.32 -6.80 29.70
C PHE A 328 -7.86 -7.04 29.36
N ARG A 329 -7.30 -8.14 29.89
CA ARG A 329 -5.87 -8.49 29.76
C ARG A 329 -5.68 -9.90 29.23
N VAL A 330 -4.53 -10.13 28.60
CA VAL A 330 -4.13 -11.48 28.17
C VAL A 330 -3.92 -12.38 29.39
N GLY A 331 -4.70 -13.45 29.51
CA GLY A 331 -4.45 -14.51 30.49
C GLY A 331 -3.40 -15.50 29.99
N ASP A 332 -3.68 -16.10 28.83
CA ASP A 332 -2.83 -17.09 28.20
C ASP A 332 -2.12 -16.50 26.98
N PRO A 333 -0.78 -16.45 26.99
CA PRO A 333 -0.04 -15.76 25.94
C PRO A 333 -0.23 -16.40 24.56
N LEU A 334 -0.19 -15.56 23.52
CA LEU A 334 -0.14 -15.97 22.12
C LEU A 334 1.21 -15.62 21.51
N THR A 335 1.82 -16.56 20.81
CA THR A 335 3.14 -16.40 20.16
C THR A 335 3.04 -16.08 18.66
N CYS A 336 1.83 -15.96 18.12
CA CYS A 336 1.63 -15.64 16.71
C CYS A 336 2.05 -14.21 16.36
N ALA A 337 2.37 -14.01 15.09
CA ALA A 337 2.74 -12.71 14.55
C ALA A 337 1.54 -11.77 14.37
N ALA A 338 0.32 -12.30 14.31
CA ALA A 338 -0.90 -11.52 14.27
C ALA A 338 -2.02 -12.20 15.05
N GLY A 339 -2.87 -11.39 15.66
CA GLY A 339 -4.06 -11.84 16.36
C GLY A 339 -5.29 -11.01 16.03
N GLU A 340 -6.38 -11.41 16.65
CA GLU A 340 -7.66 -10.71 16.63
C GLU A 340 -8.15 -10.59 18.07
N ILE A 341 -8.71 -9.43 18.39
CA ILE A 341 -9.41 -9.15 19.65
C ILE A 341 -10.85 -8.83 19.29
N ALA A 342 -11.80 -9.41 20.01
CA ALA A 342 -13.21 -9.19 19.81
C ALA A 342 -13.89 -8.91 21.15
N VAL A 343 -14.78 -7.91 21.19
CA VAL A 343 -15.81 -7.77 22.22
C VAL A 343 -16.99 -8.62 21.78
N VAL A 344 -17.37 -9.59 22.60
CA VAL A 344 -18.43 -10.57 22.29
C VAL A 344 -19.50 -10.54 23.38
N PRO A 345 -20.73 -11.00 23.11
CA PRO A 345 -21.69 -11.25 24.17
C PRO A 345 -21.21 -12.37 25.10
N VAL A 346 -21.47 -12.23 26.41
CA VAL A 346 -21.41 -13.35 27.36
C VAL A 346 -22.63 -14.24 27.07
N ASP A 347 -22.40 -15.53 26.85
CA ASP A 347 -23.41 -16.51 26.36
C ASP A 347 -24.83 -16.23 26.89
N ALA A 348 -25.75 -16.05 25.94
CA ALA A 348 -27.12 -15.63 26.11
C ALA A 348 -28.04 -16.68 26.78
N ALA A 349 -27.48 -17.65 27.50
CA ALA A 349 -28.26 -18.69 28.17
C ALA A 349 -29.33 -18.12 29.13
N ASN A 350 -29.22 -16.83 29.49
CA ASN A 350 -30.15 -16.12 30.36
C ASN A 350 -30.83 -14.88 29.74
N ALA A 351 -30.65 -14.60 28.44
CA ALA A 351 -31.40 -13.52 27.79
C ALA A 351 -32.83 -14.02 27.53
N GLY A 352 -33.74 -13.68 28.45
CA GLY A 352 -35.15 -14.07 28.40
C GLY A 352 -35.77 -13.83 27.02
N ALA A 353 -36.61 -14.78 26.61
CA ALA A 353 -37.22 -14.85 25.28
C ALA A 353 -37.72 -13.49 24.75
N ASN A 354 -37.25 -13.14 23.55
CA ASN A 354 -37.83 -12.16 22.60
C ASN A 354 -37.61 -10.66 22.87
N GLY A 355 -36.70 -10.26 23.76
CA GLY A 355 -36.37 -8.84 23.98
C GLY A 355 -35.14 -8.38 23.21
N GLU A 356 -35.33 -7.50 22.23
CA GLU A 356 -34.21 -6.75 21.64
C GLU A 356 -33.48 -5.94 22.72
N THR A 357 -32.18 -6.17 22.85
CA THR A 357 -31.32 -5.52 23.83
C THR A 357 -30.43 -4.51 23.14
N VAL A 358 -30.38 -3.29 23.68
CA VAL A 358 -29.43 -2.26 23.23
C VAL A 358 -28.15 -2.36 24.07
N ILE A 359 -27.01 -2.57 23.41
CA ILE A 359 -25.68 -2.64 24.01
C ILE A 359 -24.88 -1.41 23.59
N GLU A 360 -24.57 -0.54 24.55
CA GLU A 360 -23.79 0.67 24.33
C GLU A 360 -22.49 0.62 25.14
N PHE A 361 -21.37 0.81 24.47
CA PHE A 361 -20.06 0.89 25.13
C PHE A 361 -19.07 1.72 24.31
N THR A 362 -18.00 2.13 24.96
CA THR A 362 -16.94 2.92 24.36
C THR A 362 -15.61 2.19 24.45
N LEU A 363 -14.85 2.22 23.35
CA LEU A 363 -13.53 1.62 23.23
C LEU A 363 -12.47 2.69 22.90
N PRO A 364 -11.21 2.50 23.32
CA PRO A 364 -10.12 3.36 22.90
C PRO A 364 -9.86 3.21 21.39
N ARG A 365 -9.59 4.33 20.72
CA ARG A 365 -9.09 4.34 19.35
C ARG A 365 -7.61 4.05 19.31
N VAL A 366 -7.20 3.40 18.23
CA VAL A 366 -5.80 3.46 17.81
C VAL A 366 -5.46 4.91 17.49
N ARG A 367 -4.46 5.47 18.17
CA ARG A 367 -3.91 6.79 17.84
C ARG A 367 -2.93 6.67 16.68
N PRO A 368 -3.25 7.15 15.47
CA PRO A 368 -2.24 7.81 14.65
C PRO A 368 -2.04 9.18 15.29
N ASP A 369 -1.02 9.35 16.12
CA ASP A 369 -0.81 10.58 16.89
C ASP A 369 -0.88 11.81 15.94
N THR A 370 -1.95 12.60 16.09
CA THR A 370 -2.08 13.90 15.42
C THR A 370 -1.82 14.93 16.49
N ARG A 371 -0.56 15.14 16.84
CA ARG A 371 -0.22 16.37 17.57
C ARG A 371 -0.71 17.54 16.73
N ARG A 372 -1.61 18.34 17.30
CA ARG A 372 -1.99 19.64 16.73
C ARG A 372 -0.69 20.46 16.55
N PRO A 373 -0.56 21.19 15.44
CA PRO A 373 0.58 22.07 15.20
C PRO A 373 0.72 23.14 16.29
#